data_AF-A0A095WYN6-F1
#
_entry.id   AF-A0A095WYN6-F1
#
_cell.length_a   1.000
_cell.length_b   1.000
_cell.length_c   1.000
_cell.angle_alpha   90.00
_cell.angle_beta   90.00
_cell.angle_gamma   90.00
#
_symmetry.space_group_name_H-M   'P 1'
#
loop_
_entity.id
_entity.type
_entity.pdbx_description
1 polymer ?
#
loop_
_entity_poly.entity_id
_entity_poly.type
_entity_poly.pdbx_seq_one_letter_code
_entity_poly.pdbx_strand_id
1 'polypeptide(L)' 'MADKNLMNRAAQEFFGYTLTPEENCRYSDADLKKKLSELGWPETWRDVIPRLRGEVSWDYNEFYE' A
#
# COMPACT_ATOMS: atom_id res chain seq x y z
N MET A 1 19.30 10.37 4.86
CA MET A 1 18.21 9.41 5.10
C MET A 1 17.15 9.73 4.07
N ALA A 2 17.04 8.95 3.00
CA ALA A 2 16.07 9.25 1.95
C ALA A 2 14.67 9.02 2.51
N ASP A 3 13.86 10.09 2.56
CA ASP A 3 12.44 10.04 2.87
C ASP A 3 11.74 9.07 1.89
N LYS A 4 11.60 7.80 2.29
CA LYS A 4 10.89 6.76 1.53
C LYS A 4 9.38 6.98 1.61
N ASN A 5 8.92 8.12 1.12
CA ASN A 5 7.52 8.49 1.12
C ASN A 5 6.74 7.50 0.22
N LEU A 6 5.79 6.74 0.79
CA LEU A 6 4.94 5.81 0.05
C LEU A 6 4.32 6.47 -1.21
N MET A 7 3.98 7.76 -1.14
CA MET A 7 3.34 8.47 -2.24
C MET A 7 4.26 8.70 -3.44
N ASN A 8 5.58 8.54 -3.28
CA ASN A 8 6.54 8.64 -4.37
C ASN A 8 6.88 7.26 -4.99
N ARG A 9 6.44 6.17 -4.39
CA ARG A 9 6.74 4.82 -4.87
C ARG A 9 5.98 4.46 -6.14
N ALA A 10 6.61 3.60 -6.93
CA ALA A 10 5.99 2.96 -8.08
C ALA A 10 4.94 1.94 -7.63
N ALA A 11 4.02 1.59 -8.54
CA ALA A 11 2.98 0.58 -8.28
C ALA A 11 3.57 -0.70 -7.67
N GLN A 12 4.65 -1.23 -8.27
CA GLN A 12 5.28 -2.48 -7.83
C GLN A 12 5.84 -2.45 -6.40
N GLU A 13 6.26 -1.28 -5.91
CA GLU A 13 6.71 -1.13 -4.52
C GLU A 13 5.59 -0.78 -3.56
N PHE A 14 4.42 -0.41 -4.10
CA PHE A 14 3.21 -0.11 -3.34
C PHE A 14 2.42 -1.40 -3.05
N PHE A 15 2.34 -2.31 -4.04
CA PHE A 15 1.78 -3.65 -3.88
C PHE A 15 2.81 -4.56 -3.19
N GLY A 16 2.55 -5.01 -1.98
CA GLY A 16 3.50 -5.77 -1.15
C GLY A 16 4.16 -4.96 -0.03
N TYR A 17 3.81 -3.68 0.12
CA TYR A 17 4.30 -2.86 1.22
C TYR A 17 3.32 -2.79 2.38
N THR A 18 3.83 -2.88 3.61
CA THR A 18 3.05 -2.62 4.82
C THR A 18 3.48 -1.29 5.41
N LEU A 19 2.52 -0.41 5.68
CA LEU A 19 2.75 0.88 6.32
C LEU A 19 3.33 0.71 7.71
N THR A 20 4.32 1.54 8.04
CA THR A 20 4.75 1.69 9.44
C THR A 20 3.68 2.40 10.26
N PRO A 21 3.66 2.27 11.60
CA PRO A 21 2.67 2.93 12.46
C PRO A 21 2.61 4.46 12.25
N GLU A 22 3.76 5.09 12.02
CA GLU A 22 3.86 6.53 11.74
C GLU A 22 3.21 6.90 10.40
N GLU A 23 3.46 6.11 9.35
CA GLU A 23 2.82 6.29 8.05
C GLU A 23 1.32 5.99 8.11
N ASN A 24 0.92 5.02 8.93
CA ASN A 24 -0.47 4.66 9.14
C ASN A 24 -1.27 5.84 9.71
N CYS A 25 -0.65 6.58 10.63
CA CYS A 25 -1.22 7.80 11.21
C CYS A 25 -1.18 8.98 10.23
N ARG A 26 -0.15 9.02 9.36
CA ARG A 26 0.08 10.11 8.41
C ARG A 26 -0.82 10.06 7.17
N TYR A 27 -1.13 8.88 6.66
CA TYR A 27 -1.91 8.70 5.43
C TYR A 27 -3.33 8.26 5.73
N SER A 28 -4.32 9.03 5.26
CA SER A 28 -5.72 8.65 5.34
C SER A 28 -6.08 7.67 4.23
N ASP A 29 -7.17 6.92 4.38
CA ASP A 29 -7.63 6.01 3.32
C ASP A 29 -7.98 6.76 2.03
N ALA A 30 -8.38 8.03 2.13
CA ALA A 30 -8.58 8.91 0.98
C ALA A 30 -7.28 9.16 0.20
N ASP A 31 -6.15 9.39 0.88
CA ASP A 31 -4.85 9.56 0.24
C ASP A 31 -4.41 8.28 -0.46
N LEU A 32 -4.60 7.12 0.19
CA LEU A 32 -4.28 5.81 -0.38
C LEU A 32 -5.14 5.51 -1.61
N LYS A 33 -6.45 5.82 -1.57
CA LYS A 33 -7.36 5.69 -2.73
C LYS A 33 -6.95 6.60 -3.89
N LYS A 34 -6.56 7.83 -3.58
CA LYS A 34 -6.09 8.78 -4.60
C LYS A 34 -4.83 8.25 -5.27
N LYS A 35 -3.85 7.80 -4.49
CA LYS A 35 -2.62 7.20 -5.01
C LYS A 35 -2.90 5.97 -5.87
N LEU A 36 -3.78 5.08 -5.43
CA LEU A 36 -4.20 3.92 -6.23
C LEU A 36 -4.87 4.31 -7.55
N SER A 37 -5.66 5.38 -7.55
CA SER A 37 -6.26 5.95 -8.76
C SER A 37 -5.18 6.50 -9.70
N GLU A 38 -4.18 7.21 -9.17
CA GLU A 38 -3.02 7.70 -9.95
C GLU A 38 -2.17 6.56 -10.53
N LEU A 39 -2.12 5.42 -9.84
CA LEU A 39 -1.45 4.21 -10.33
C LEU A 39 -2.26 3.43 -11.37
N GLY A 40 -3.52 3.82 -11.64
CA GLY A 40 -4.41 3.13 -12.58
C GLY A 40 -5.22 1.98 -11.99
N TRP A 41 -5.26 1.85 -10.66
CA TRP A 41 -5.97 0.77 -9.94
C TRP A 41 -7.01 1.31 -8.94
N PRO A 42 -7.96 2.16 -9.37
CA PRO A 42 -8.93 2.81 -8.48
C PRO A 42 -9.96 1.87 -7.85
N GLU A 43 -10.00 0.59 -8.24
CA GLU A 43 -10.96 -0.40 -7.73
C GLU A 43 -10.33 -1.36 -6.71
N THR A 44 -8.99 -1.48 -6.71
CA THR A 44 -8.27 -2.43 -5.84
C THR A 44 -8.10 -1.94 -4.41
N TRP A 45 -8.51 -0.71 -4.09
CA TRP A 45 -8.37 -0.14 -2.74
C TRP A 45 -9.01 -0.99 -1.65
N ARG A 46 -10.11 -1.70 -1.94
CA ARG A 46 -10.77 -2.58 -0.97
C ARG A 46 -9.87 -3.71 -0.52
N ASP A 47 -9.01 -4.18 -1.42
CA ASP A 47 -8.07 -5.25 -1.19
C ASP A 47 -6.73 -4.68 -0.66
N VAL A 48 -6.25 -3.61 -1.26
CA VAL A 48 -4.90 -3.09 -1.01
C VAL A 48 -4.80 -2.32 0.30
N ILE A 49 -5.78 -1.50 0.65
CA ILE A 49 -5.74 -0.69 1.88
C ILE A 49 -5.59 -1.54 3.13
N PRO A 50 -6.43 -2.56 3.41
CA PRO A 50 -6.26 -3.37 4.62
C PRO A 50 -4.89 -4.06 4.68
N ARG A 51 -4.28 -4.37 3.52
CA ARG A 51 -2.90 -4.91 3.48
C ARG A 51 -1.82 -3.87 3.76
N LEU A 52 -1.97 -2.67 3.20
CA LEU A 52 -1.13 -1.53 3.56
C LEU A 52 -1.22 -1.22 5.05
N ARG A 53 -2.43 -1.30 5.65
CA ARG A 53 -2.66 -1.10 7.09
C ARG A 53 -2.08 -2.21 7.95
N GLY A 54 -1.67 -3.34 7.35
CA GLY A 54 -1.21 -4.53 8.07
C GLY A 54 -2.34 -5.31 8.77
N GLU A 55 -3.60 -5.01 8.44
CA GLU A 55 -4.77 -5.77 8.93
C GLU A 55 -4.87 -7.13 8.25
N VAL A 56 -4.41 -7.20 7.00
CA VAL A 56 -4.34 -8.41 6.19
C VAL A 56 -2.89 -8.58 5.73
N SER A 57 -2.30 -9.75 5.92
CA SER A 57 -0.97 -10.03 5.38
C SER A 57 -0.98 -9.93 3.86
N TRP A 58 0.11 -9.44 3.27
CA TRP A 58 0.25 -9.41 1.82
C TRP A 58 0.25 -10.79 1.19
N ASP A 59 0.41 -11.84 2.00
CA ASP A 59 0.31 -13.27 1.69
C ASP A 59 0.26 -13.54 0.20
N TYR A 60 1.35 -13.17 -0.47
CA TYR A 60 1.78 -13.84 -1.66
C TYR A 60 2.27 -15.16 -1.11
N ASN A 61 1.30 -16.06 -0.90
CA ASN A 61 1.53 -17.40 -0.44
C ASN A 61 2.68 -17.94 -1.29
N GLU A 62 3.80 -18.26 -0.65
CA GLU A 62 5.04 -18.76 -1.23
C GLU A 62 4.86 -20.18 -1.80
N PHE A 63 3.67 -20.52 -2.30
CA PHE A 63 3.41 -21.75 -3.06
C PHE A 63 3.79 -21.54 -4.52
N TYR A 64 5.07 -21.25 -4.70
CA TYR A 64 5.84 -21.87 -5.77
C TYR A 64 7.01 -22.56 -5.06
N GLU A 65 6.71 -23.74 -4.52
CA GLU A 65 7.70 -24.79 -4.26
C GLU A 65 8.43 -25.17 -5.57
#